data_AF-A0AAE9EFF9-F1
#
_entry.id   AF-A0AAE9EFF9-F1
#
_cell.length_a   1.000
_cell.length_b   1.000
_cell.length_c   1.000
_cell.angle_alpha   90.00
_cell.angle_beta   90.00
_cell.angle_gamma   90.00
#
_symmetry.space_group_name_H-M   'P 1'
#
loop_
_entity.id
_entity.type
_entity.pdbx_description
1 polymer ?
#
loop_
_entity_poly.entity_id
_entity_poly.type
_entity_poly.pdbx_seq_one_letter_code
_entity_poly.pdbx_strand_id
1 'polypeptide(L)'
;MSYDTSYMKEYVSFLYRVFILDGSNNEEQLLMNSMTFKVIHLSFALFLIMDTTIKALLVFERTIATGKVETYETEKSKKSCWIYIAIIILFSVSVVYATYRNAEFSQSACFALFAPRNTEIWINMLYLATFLFALLSFITLRFLILLNNKKLKFHNFKLTTRYQIREILNCTYLMSSVLLTGLAVVIFYGLAMIILRTFQFQIFLENRPLFSTVKMICYPFTISAVAIPIYSSHQLNQANNAKIYSLNDSVNTSRLKATNVYEDMLKKQWE
;
A
#
# COMPACT_ATOMS: atom_id res chain seq x y z
N MET A 1 20.17 -2.69 50.67
CA MET A 1 19.86 -3.11 49.29
C MET A 1 19.95 -1.86 48.42
N SER A 2 21.15 -1.60 47.87
CA SER A 2 21.41 -0.42 47.04
C SER A 2 20.82 -0.70 45.66
N TYR A 3 19.70 -0.06 45.33
CA TYR A 3 19.15 -0.16 43.98
C TYR A 3 20.15 0.47 43.01
N ASP A 4 20.57 -0.33 42.04
CA ASP A 4 21.56 0.03 41.04
C ASP A 4 20.98 1.09 40.10
N THR A 5 21.19 2.37 40.45
CA THR A 5 20.69 3.55 39.72
C THR A 5 21.39 3.77 38.38
N SER A 6 22.35 2.92 38.03
CA SER A 6 23.09 2.97 36.76
C SER A 6 22.18 2.69 35.56
N TYR A 7 21.33 1.66 35.63
CA TYR A 7 20.42 1.29 34.54
C TYR A 7 19.35 2.36 34.28
N MET A 8 18.78 2.95 35.34
CA MET A 8 17.81 4.06 35.21
C MET A 8 18.45 5.29 34.53
N LYS A 9 19.72 5.60 34.83
CA LYS A 9 20.43 6.72 34.19
C LYS A 9 20.69 6.49 32.69
N GLU A 10 20.97 5.26 32.27
CA GLU A 10 21.17 4.95 30.85
C GLU A 10 19.86 5.05 30.04
N TYR A 11 18.75 4.52 30.56
CA TYR A 11 17.45 4.64 29.88
C TYR A 11 16.96 6.09 29.83
N VAL A 12 17.13 6.86 30.91
CA VAL A 12 16.77 8.29 30.94
C VAL A 12 17.70 9.09 30.02
N SER A 13 18.99 8.79 29.95
CA SER A 13 19.96 9.39 29.02
C SER A 13 19.65 9.06 27.55
N PHE A 14 19.23 7.82 27.26
CA PHE A 14 18.80 7.41 25.93
C PHE A 14 17.52 8.14 25.52
N LEU A 15 16.51 8.18 26.40
CA LEU A 15 15.29 8.93 26.18
C LEU A 15 15.57 10.43 26.01
N TYR A 16 16.52 11.02 26.73
CA TYR A 16 16.94 12.43 26.57
C TYR A 16 17.66 12.71 25.24
N ARG A 17 18.35 11.71 24.68
CA ARG A 17 18.97 11.80 23.34
C ARG A 17 17.93 11.74 22.21
N VAL A 18 16.85 11.00 22.43
CA VAL A 18 15.75 10.81 21.46
C VAL A 18 14.72 11.92 21.58
N PHE A 19 14.41 12.34 22.81
CA PHE A 19 13.42 13.34 23.17
C PHE A 19 13.97 14.36 24.18
N ILE A 20 13.77 15.64 23.91
CA ILE A 20 14.07 16.76 24.80
C ILE A 20 12.80 17.05 25.61
N LEU A 21 12.96 17.17 26.92
CA LEU A 21 11.94 17.75 27.82
C LEU A 21 12.12 19.26 27.81
N ASP A 22 11.22 19.98 27.14
CA ASP A 22 11.20 21.44 27.20
C ASP A 22 10.32 21.89 28.38
N GLY A 23 10.96 22.47 29.40
CA GLY A 23 10.34 22.88 30.66
C GLY A 23 10.02 24.38 30.74
N SER A 24 10.13 25.14 29.64
CA SER A 24 10.03 26.60 29.71
C SER A 24 8.60 27.12 29.97
N ASN A 25 7.57 26.31 29.75
CA ASN A 25 6.16 26.77 29.71
C ASN A 25 5.19 25.86 30.49
N ASN A 26 5.40 25.53 31.76
CA ASN A 26 4.46 24.78 32.64
C ASN A 26 3.85 23.45 32.10
N GLU A 27 4.21 23.02 30.91
CA GLU A 27 3.83 21.78 30.24
C GLU A 27 5.14 21.13 29.80
N GLU A 28 5.51 20.02 30.44
CA GLU A 28 6.62 19.19 30.01
C GLU A 28 6.29 18.57 28.66
N GLN A 29 6.73 19.19 27.56
CA GLN A 29 6.51 18.66 26.22
C GLN A 29 7.68 17.75 25.82
N LEU A 30 7.35 16.48 25.53
CA LEU A 30 8.28 15.50 24.98
C LEU A 30 8.48 15.82 23.48
N LEU A 31 9.61 16.44 23.12
CA LEU A 31 9.93 16.84 21.76
C LEU A 31 11.05 15.97 21.19
N MET A 32 10.95 15.46 19.97
CA MET A 32 12.09 14.75 19.37
C MET A 32 13.28 15.68 19.17
N ASN A 33 14.47 15.18 19.46
CA ASN A 33 15.72 15.82 19.06
C ASN A 33 15.74 16.01 17.53
N SER A 34 16.21 17.18 17.07
CA SER A 34 16.33 17.56 15.65
C SER A 34 16.94 16.47 14.77
N MET A 35 18.01 15.80 15.22
CA MET A 35 18.66 14.74 14.43
C MET A 35 17.76 13.50 14.30
N THR A 36 17.13 13.10 15.40
CA THR A 36 16.18 11.97 15.42
C THR A 36 14.96 12.29 14.56
N PHE A 37 14.43 13.51 14.65
CA PHE A 37 13.34 13.99 13.82
C PHE A 37 13.68 13.91 12.34
N LYS A 38 14.86 14.42 11.95
CA LYS A 38 15.36 14.37 10.57
C LYS A 38 15.46 12.94 10.05
N VAL A 39 16.09 12.03 10.80
CA VAL A 39 16.29 10.64 10.35
C VAL A 39 14.96 9.91 10.20
N ILE A 40 14.07 9.99 11.19
CA ILE A 40 12.79 9.27 11.14
C ILE A 40 11.87 9.86 10.07
N HIS A 41 11.78 11.20 9.96
CA HIS A 41 10.94 11.85 8.95
C HIS A 41 11.40 11.53 7.52
N LEU A 42 12.71 11.61 7.24
CA LEU A 42 13.25 11.30 5.91
C LEU A 42 13.11 9.82 5.57
N SER A 43 13.30 8.92 6.56
CA SER A 43 13.08 7.48 6.36
C SER A 43 11.63 7.20 6.01
N PHE A 44 10.69 7.83 6.72
CA PHE A 44 9.26 7.70 6.46
C PHE A 44 8.89 8.22 5.06
N ALA A 45 9.38 9.41 4.68
CA ALA A 45 9.18 9.97 3.36
C ALA A 45 9.73 9.06 2.25
N LEU A 46 10.91 8.47 2.47
CA LEU A 46 11.52 7.53 1.53
C LEU A 46 10.66 6.28 1.33
N PHE A 47 10.18 5.66 2.42
CA PHE A 47 9.33 4.48 2.33
C PHE A 47 8.01 4.75 1.61
N LEU A 48 7.40 5.92 1.83
CA LEU A 48 6.17 6.31 1.13
C LEU A 48 6.37 6.45 -0.38
N ILE A 49 7.47 7.08 -0.80
CA ILE A 49 7.77 7.26 -2.21
C ILE A 49 8.14 5.91 -2.84
N MET A 50 8.86 5.05 -2.13
CA MET A 50 9.15 3.68 -2.57
C MET A 50 7.87 2.87 -2.79
N ASP A 51 6.95 2.86 -1.82
CA ASP A 51 5.65 2.18 -1.94
C ASP A 51 4.87 2.67 -3.17
N THR A 52 4.81 3.98 -3.39
CA THR A 52 4.15 4.57 -4.56
C THR A 52 4.83 4.15 -5.87
N THR A 53 6.17 4.12 -5.89
CA THR A 53 6.96 3.72 -7.06
C THR A 53 6.76 2.24 -7.40
N ILE A 54 6.72 1.37 -6.38
CA ILE A 54 6.40 -0.06 -6.56
C ILE A 54 5.03 -0.21 -7.19
N LYS A 55 4.02 0.51 -6.67
CA LYS A 55 2.66 0.45 -7.23
C LYS A 55 2.61 0.93 -8.68
N ALA A 56 3.33 2.00 -9.01
CA ALA A 56 3.46 2.51 -10.38
C ALA A 56 4.05 1.46 -11.33
N LEU A 57 5.15 0.83 -10.93
CA LEU A 57 5.84 -0.19 -11.71
C LEU A 57 4.97 -1.44 -11.90
N LEU A 58 4.18 -1.83 -10.89
CA LEU A 58 3.20 -2.91 -11.02
C LEU A 58 2.11 -2.56 -12.05
N VAL A 59 1.55 -1.35 -12.03
CA VAL A 59 0.55 -0.92 -13.03
C VAL A 59 1.14 -0.94 -14.44
N PHE A 60 2.38 -0.49 -14.60
CA PHE A 60 3.10 -0.54 -15.87
C PHE A 60 3.31 -1.98 -16.34
N GLU A 61 3.77 -2.86 -15.46
CA GLU A 61 3.99 -4.27 -15.75
C GLU A 61 2.68 -4.99 -16.13
N ARG A 62 1.56 -4.67 -15.47
CA ARG A 62 0.23 -5.18 -15.86
C ARG A 62 -0.23 -4.67 -17.23
N THR A 63 0.11 -3.42 -17.58
CA THR A 63 -0.17 -2.87 -18.91
C THR A 63 0.57 -3.67 -19.98
N ILE A 64 1.87 -3.95 -19.77
CA ILE A 64 2.68 -4.76 -20.69
C ILE A 64 2.15 -6.20 -20.76
N ALA A 65 1.87 -6.83 -19.62
CA ALA A 65 1.37 -8.20 -19.56
C ALA A 65 0.03 -8.35 -20.30
N THR A 66 -0.86 -7.36 -20.22
CA THR A 66 -2.11 -7.33 -20.97
C THR A 66 -1.89 -7.19 -22.48
N GLY A 67 -0.86 -6.45 -22.89
CA GLY A 67 -0.48 -6.28 -24.29
C GLY A 67 0.16 -7.52 -24.91
N LYS A 68 1.12 -8.13 -24.21
CA LYS A 68 1.98 -9.22 -24.69
C LYS A 68 1.66 -10.58 -24.07
N VAL A 69 0.38 -10.90 -23.88
CA VAL A 69 -0.02 -12.03 -23.03
C VAL A 69 0.56 -13.39 -23.44
N GLU A 70 0.82 -13.61 -24.74
CA GLU A 70 1.35 -14.87 -25.27
C GLU A 70 2.87 -15.02 -25.14
N THR A 71 3.62 -13.92 -25.08
CA THR A 71 5.10 -13.91 -25.01
C THR A 71 5.64 -13.43 -23.66
N TYR A 72 4.74 -13.06 -22.74
CA TYR A 72 5.10 -12.41 -21.48
C TYR A 72 6.02 -13.26 -20.59
N GLU A 73 5.79 -14.57 -20.51
CA GLU A 73 6.60 -15.45 -19.64
C GLU A 73 7.94 -15.86 -20.26
N THR A 74 8.03 -15.92 -21.59
CA THR A 74 9.26 -16.35 -22.28
C THR A 74 10.32 -15.25 -22.31
N GLU A 75 9.96 -13.98 -22.10
CA GLU A 75 10.87 -12.83 -22.11
C GLU A 75 11.47 -12.48 -20.72
N LYS A 76 11.18 -13.23 -19.64
CA LYS A 76 11.65 -12.91 -18.28
C LYS A 76 13.17 -13.06 -18.13
N SER A 77 13.90 -11.95 -18.29
CA SER A 77 15.35 -11.86 -18.05
C SER A 77 15.69 -11.40 -16.62
N LYS A 78 16.62 -12.09 -15.95
CA LYS A 78 17.16 -11.71 -14.62
C LYS A 78 17.70 -10.28 -14.57
N LYS A 79 18.16 -9.71 -15.70
CA LYS A 79 18.64 -8.32 -15.79
C LYS A 79 17.52 -7.30 -15.55
N SER A 80 16.28 -7.65 -15.87
CA SER A 80 15.12 -6.79 -15.65
C SER A 80 14.91 -6.50 -14.16
N CYS A 81 15.02 -7.52 -13.29
CA CYS A 81 14.82 -7.37 -11.84
C CYS A 81 15.74 -6.32 -11.20
N TRP A 82 17.04 -6.32 -11.54
CA TRP A 82 18.00 -5.34 -11.04
C TRP A 82 17.67 -3.90 -11.47
N ILE A 83 17.15 -3.73 -12.69
CA ILE A 83 16.71 -2.42 -13.19
C ILE A 83 15.50 -1.92 -12.39
N TYR A 84 14.52 -2.79 -12.08
CA TYR A 84 13.38 -2.42 -11.23
C TYR A 84 13.83 -1.95 -9.85
N ILE A 85 14.74 -2.69 -9.21
CA ILE A 85 15.28 -2.32 -7.88
C ILE A 85 16.01 -0.98 -7.96
N ALA A 86 16.85 -0.79 -8.98
CA ALA A 86 17.57 0.46 -9.17
C ALA A 86 16.62 1.65 -9.36
N ILE A 87 15.54 1.50 -10.14
CA ILE A 87 14.53 2.55 -10.32
C ILE A 87 13.84 2.87 -8.99
N ILE A 88 13.40 1.85 -8.23
CA ILE A 88 12.71 2.05 -6.95
C ILE A 88 13.58 2.86 -5.98
N ILE A 89 14.87 2.55 -5.90
CA ILE A 89 15.78 3.24 -4.98
C ILE A 89 16.15 4.63 -5.50
N LEU A 90 16.69 4.73 -6.72
CA LEU A 90 17.23 5.98 -7.26
C LEU A 90 16.14 7.04 -7.46
N PHE A 91 14.98 6.65 -7.96
CA PHE A 91 13.86 7.58 -8.13
C PHE A 91 13.39 8.11 -6.78
N SER A 92 13.19 7.22 -5.80
CA SER A 92 12.71 7.61 -4.47
C SER A 92 13.68 8.54 -3.76
N VAL A 93 14.98 8.23 -3.78
CA VAL A 93 16.01 9.09 -3.20
C VAL A 93 16.04 10.46 -3.89
N SER A 94 15.91 10.49 -5.22
CA SER A 94 15.90 11.75 -5.98
C SER A 94 14.71 12.64 -5.63
N VAL A 95 13.51 12.06 -5.49
CA VAL A 95 12.29 12.80 -5.11
C VAL A 95 12.37 13.30 -3.66
N VAL A 96 12.86 12.48 -2.72
CA VAL A 96 13.11 12.93 -1.34
C VAL A 96 14.10 14.09 -1.34
N TYR A 97 15.23 13.95 -2.04
CA TYR A 97 16.23 15.02 -2.12
C TYR A 97 15.62 16.32 -2.68
N ALA A 98 14.87 16.24 -3.79
CA ALA A 98 14.24 17.41 -4.40
C ALA A 98 13.21 18.10 -3.47
N THR A 99 12.45 17.31 -2.71
CA THR A 99 11.40 17.80 -1.80
C THR A 99 12.00 18.43 -0.54
N TYR A 100 13.08 17.85 -0.01
CA TYR A 100 13.66 18.23 1.29
C TYR A 100 14.97 19.02 1.20
N ARG A 101 15.45 19.40 0.01
CA ARG A 101 16.70 20.17 -0.18
C ARG A 101 16.78 21.47 0.64
N ASN A 102 15.64 22.10 0.90
CA ASN A 102 15.54 23.37 1.64
C ASN A 102 14.86 23.18 3.01
N ALA A 103 14.73 21.94 3.48
CA ALA A 103 14.02 21.62 4.71
C ALA A 103 14.80 22.08 5.93
N GLU A 104 14.13 22.83 6.82
CA GLU A 104 14.71 23.22 8.08
C GLU A 104 14.26 22.26 9.20
N PHE A 105 15.20 21.45 9.68
CA PHE A 105 14.97 20.48 10.76
C PHE A 105 15.39 21.02 12.14
N SER A 106 15.73 22.31 12.23
CA SER A 106 16.22 22.97 13.46
C SER A 106 15.17 22.99 14.58
N GLN A 107 13.89 22.89 14.25
CA GLN A 107 12.80 22.89 15.21
C GLN A 107 12.51 21.49 15.75
N SER A 108 12.48 21.37 17.08
CA SER A 108 12.07 20.16 17.77
C SER A 108 10.59 19.88 17.50
N ALA A 109 10.27 18.70 16.97
CA ALA A 109 8.90 18.31 16.65
C ALA A 109 8.42 17.23 17.61
N CYS A 110 7.16 17.32 18.05
CA CYS A 110 6.55 16.29 18.89
C CYS A 110 6.40 14.94 18.14
N PHE A 111 6.25 14.98 16.81
CA PHE A 111 6.14 13.77 15.97
C PHE A 111 6.88 13.91 14.65
N ALA A 112 7.49 12.79 14.22
CA ALA A 112 8.16 12.65 12.93
C ALA A 112 7.24 12.74 11.70
N LEU A 113 5.92 12.89 11.88
CA LEU A 113 4.96 13.04 10.78
C LEU A 113 4.68 14.51 10.43
N PHE A 114 5.12 15.46 11.27
CA PHE A 114 4.97 16.87 10.95
C PHE A 114 5.94 17.29 9.85
N ALA A 115 5.44 18.08 8.89
CA ALA A 115 6.25 18.63 7.82
C ALA A 115 7.30 19.60 8.42
N PRO A 116 8.59 19.46 8.07
CA PRO A 116 9.60 20.42 8.44
C PRO A 116 9.34 21.77 7.75
N ARG A 117 9.82 22.85 8.37
CA ARG A 117 9.61 24.21 7.84
C ARG A 117 10.20 24.34 6.44
N ASN A 118 9.58 25.17 5.61
CA ASN A 118 9.95 25.40 4.19
C ASN A 118 9.73 24.21 3.24
N THR A 119 9.06 23.14 3.67
CA THR A 119 8.73 21.99 2.78
C THR A 119 7.25 21.86 2.43
N GLU A 120 6.37 22.63 3.07
CA GLU A 120 4.91 22.50 2.96
C GLU A 120 4.43 22.55 1.50
N ILE A 121 4.92 23.50 0.71
CA ILE A 121 4.54 23.65 -0.71
C ILE A 121 4.95 22.40 -1.50
N TRP A 122 6.18 21.92 -1.32
CA TRP A 122 6.69 20.75 -2.06
C TRP A 122 6.01 19.46 -1.66
N ILE A 123 5.75 19.28 -0.35
CA ILE A 123 4.99 18.12 0.17
C ILE A 123 3.55 18.14 -0.35
N ASN A 124 2.89 19.30 -0.37
CA ASN A 124 1.53 19.42 -0.90
C ASN A 124 1.47 19.12 -2.41
N MET A 125 2.45 19.60 -3.19
CA MET A 125 2.55 19.28 -4.62
C MET A 125 2.79 17.79 -4.85
N LEU A 126 3.66 17.16 -4.06
CA LEU A 126 3.90 15.71 -4.12
C LEU A 126 2.64 14.93 -3.74
N TYR A 127 1.90 15.37 -2.73
CA TYR A 127 0.63 14.76 -2.33
C TYR A 127 -0.43 14.83 -3.44
N LEU A 128 -0.57 15.99 -4.09
CA LEU A 128 -1.48 16.15 -5.23
C LEU A 128 -1.06 15.28 -6.42
N ALA A 129 0.22 15.27 -6.76
CA ALA A 129 0.76 14.45 -7.84
C ALA A 129 0.53 12.95 -7.58
N THR A 130 0.79 12.47 -6.36
CA THR A 130 0.58 11.06 -5.98
C THR A 130 -0.90 10.69 -5.97
N PHE A 131 -1.79 11.57 -5.52
CA PHE A 131 -3.24 11.37 -5.60
C PHE A 131 -3.72 11.23 -7.05
N LEU A 132 -3.33 12.16 -7.93
CA LEU A 132 -3.67 12.12 -9.36
C LEU A 132 -3.12 10.85 -10.02
N PHE A 133 -1.89 10.47 -9.70
CA PHE A 133 -1.27 9.26 -10.22
C PHE A 133 -2.01 7.99 -9.76
N ALA A 134 -2.41 7.93 -8.49
CA ALA A 134 -3.18 6.80 -7.94
C ALA A 134 -4.56 6.70 -8.60
N LEU A 135 -5.24 7.84 -8.83
CA LEU A 135 -6.52 7.88 -9.53
C LEU A 135 -6.38 7.39 -10.97
N LEU A 136 -5.38 7.90 -11.71
CA LEU A 136 -5.12 7.50 -13.09
C LEU A 136 -4.77 6.02 -13.18
N SER A 137 -3.91 5.53 -12.28
CA SER A 137 -3.55 4.12 -12.17
C SER A 137 -4.76 3.22 -11.92
N PHE A 138 -5.67 3.64 -11.04
CA PHE A 138 -6.91 2.92 -10.79
C PHE A 138 -7.79 2.83 -12.05
N ILE A 139 -7.96 3.95 -12.77
CA ILE A 139 -8.69 3.99 -14.04
C ILE A 139 -8.03 3.06 -15.08
N THR A 140 -6.71 3.11 -15.22
CA THR A 140 -5.96 2.23 -16.13
C THR A 140 -6.18 0.76 -15.78
N LEU A 141 -6.07 0.36 -14.52
CA LEU A 141 -6.30 -1.04 -14.12
C LEU A 141 -7.73 -1.50 -14.42
N ARG A 142 -8.73 -0.64 -14.20
CA ARG A 142 -10.13 -0.96 -14.56
C ARG A 142 -10.29 -1.13 -16.06
N PHE A 143 -9.65 -0.29 -16.85
CA PHE A 143 -9.62 -0.44 -18.30
C PHE A 143 -8.94 -1.74 -18.74
N LEU A 144 -7.79 -2.10 -18.14
CA LEU A 144 -7.09 -3.36 -18.43
C LEU A 144 -7.95 -4.58 -18.07
N ILE A 145 -8.70 -4.55 -16.97
CA ILE A 145 -9.66 -5.60 -16.61
C ILE A 145 -10.72 -5.77 -17.71
N LEU A 146 -11.31 -4.67 -18.18
CA LEU A 146 -12.31 -4.71 -19.25
C LEU A 146 -11.72 -5.29 -20.55
N LEU A 147 -10.50 -4.87 -20.92
CA LEU A 147 -9.81 -5.39 -22.10
C LEU A 147 -9.53 -6.89 -22.00
N ASN A 148 -9.01 -7.37 -20.87
CA ASN A 148 -8.72 -8.79 -20.68
C ASN A 148 -9.99 -9.64 -20.66
N ASN A 149 -11.07 -9.17 -20.02
CA ASN A 149 -12.37 -9.85 -20.07
C ASN A 149 -12.95 -9.90 -21.49
N LYS A 150 -12.79 -8.82 -22.28
CA LYS A 150 -13.19 -8.78 -23.69
C LYS A 150 -12.36 -9.79 -24.51
N LYS A 151 -11.02 -9.79 -24.35
CA LYS A 151 -10.13 -10.75 -25.00
C LYS A 151 -10.56 -12.19 -24.72
N LEU A 152 -10.84 -12.54 -23.45
CA LEU A 152 -11.25 -13.89 -23.07
C LEU A 152 -12.59 -14.32 -23.69
N LYS A 153 -13.54 -13.39 -23.84
CA LYS A 153 -14.86 -13.68 -24.44
C LYS A 153 -14.81 -13.84 -25.95
N PHE A 154 -14.05 -12.99 -26.65
CA PHE A 154 -14.11 -12.89 -28.11
C PHE A 154 -13.03 -13.70 -28.85
N HIS A 155 -11.94 -14.10 -28.18
CA HIS A 155 -10.83 -14.78 -28.85
C HIS A 155 -10.69 -16.25 -28.40
N ASN A 156 -10.48 -17.12 -29.39
CA ASN A 156 -10.20 -18.54 -29.17
C ASN A 156 -8.71 -18.77 -28.91
N PHE A 157 -8.27 -18.36 -27.73
CA PHE A 157 -6.90 -18.61 -27.26
C PHE A 157 -6.65 -20.07 -26.88
N LYS A 158 -5.39 -20.50 -26.97
CA LYS A 158 -4.88 -21.76 -26.39
C LYS A 158 -5.15 -21.81 -24.88
N LEU A 159 -5.28 -23.01 -24.31
CA LEU A 159 -5.60 -23.21 -22.90
C LEU A 159 -4.58 -22.53 -21.96
N THR A 160 -3.29 -22.60 -22.30
CA THR A 160 -2.19 -21.97 -21.56
C THR A 160 -2.33 -20.45 -21.53
N THR A 161 -2.57 -19.82 -22.68
CA THR A 161 -2.79 -18.37 -22.80
C THR A 161 -4.04 -17.93 -22.04
N ARG A 162 -5.13 -18.73 -22.07
CA ARG A 162 -6.33 -18.45 -21.26
C ARG A 162 -6.05 -18.48 -19.76
N TYR A 163 -5.18 -19.39 -19.31
CA TYR A 163 -4.76 -19.44 -17.91
C TYR A 163 -3.95 -18.20 -17.53
N GLN A 164 -2.98 -17.81 -18.36
CA GLN A 164 -2.16 -16.60 -18.16
C GLN A 164 -3.03 -15.33 -18.11
N ILE A 165 -4.01 -15.18 -19.01
CA ILE A 165 -4.97 -14.06 -18.97
C ILE A 165 -5.76 -14.04 -17.65
N ARG A 166 -6.20 -15.20 -17.15
CA ARG A 166 -6.95 -15.29 -15.88
C ARG A 166 -6.08 -14.95 -14.68
N GLU A 167 -4.82 -15.36 -14.68
CA GLU A 167 -3.87 -14.99 -13.62
C GLU A 167 -3.60 -13.48 -13.61
N ILE A 168 -3.37 -12.89 -14.79
CA ILE A 168 -3.21 -11.44 -14.94
C ILE A 168 -4.47 -10.71 -14.47
N LEU A 169 -5.67 -11.19 -14.80
CA LEU A 169 -6.94 -10.63 -14.32
C LEU A 169 -7.03 -10.66 -12.79
N ASN A 170 -6.81 -11.81 -12.16
CA ASN A 170 -6.87 -11.94 -10.71
C ASN A 170 -5.88 -11.01 -10.00
N CYS A 171 -4.65 -10.92 -10.50
CA CYS A 171 -3.64 -10.01 -9.97
C CYS A 171 -4.04 -8.54 -10.17
N THR A 172 -4.60 -8.20 -11.33
CA THR A 172 -5.07 -6.83 -11.65
C THR A 172 -6.27 -6.43 -10.78
N TYR A 173 -7.18 -7.36 -10.46
CA TYR A 173 -8.30 -7.15 -9.53
C TYR A 173 -7.81 -6.86 -8.10
N LEU A 174 -6.84 -7.65 -7.62
CA LEU A 174 -6.22 -7.43 -6.31
C LEU A 174 -5.55 -6.05 -6.24
N MET A 175 -4.73 -5.72 -7.25
CA MET A 175 -4.04 -4.43 -7.33
C MET A 175 -5.02 -3.25 -7.39
N SER A 176 -6.09 -3.38 -8.18
CA SER A 176 -7.14 -2.36 -8.30
C SER A 176 -7.89 -2.16 -6.98
N SER A 177 -8.13 -3.23 -6.23
CA SER A 177 -8.72 -3.15 -4.88
C SER A 177 -7.81 -2.42 -3.90
N VAL A 178 -6.52 -2.78 -3.84
CA VAL A 178 -5.56 -2.13 -2.92
C VAL A 178 -5.48 -0.62 -3.19
N LEU A 179 -5.44 -0.23 -4.47
CA LEU A 179 -5.46 1.18 -4.86
C LEU A 179 -6.78 1.88 -4.50
N LEU A 180 -7.92 1.21 -4.66
CA LEU A 180 -9.22 1.77 -4.28
C LEU A 180 -9.30 2.03 -2.78
N THR A 181 -8.86 1.07 -1.95
CA THR A 181 -8.82 1.23 -0.49
C THR A 181 -7.90 2.38 -0.11
N GLY A 182 -6.72 2.49 -0.74
CA GLY A 182 -5.81 3.61 -0.52
C GLY A 182 -6.41 4.98 -0.88
N LEU A 183 -7.08 5.08 -2.03
CA LEU A 183 -7.78 6.30 -2.45
C LEU A 183 -8.92 6.66 -1.49
N ALA A 184 -9.70 5.68 -1.04
CA ALA A 184 -10.79 5.89 -0.09
C ALA A 184 -10.27 6.45 1.25
N VAL A 185 -9.18 5.90 1.78
CA VAL A 185 -8.55 6.38 3.01
C VAL A 185 -8.02 7.81 2.86
N VAL A 186 -7.40 8.12 1.72
CA VAL A 186 -6.91 9.47 1.40
C VAL A 186 -8.07 10.48 1.32
N ILE A 187 -9.16 10.14 0.63
CA ILE A 187 -10.35 10.99 0.54
C ILE A 187 -10.97 11.20 1.92
N PHE A 188 -11.13 10.12 2.69
CA PHE A 188 -11.66 10.19 4.06
C PHE A 188 -10.83 11.12 4.95
N TYR A 189 -9.50 10.99 4.91
CA TYR A 189 -8.61 11.88 5.65
C TYR A 189 -8.71 13.33 5.18
N GLY A 190 -8.72 13.57 3.87
CA GLY A 190 -8.87 14.91 3.31
C GLY A 190 -10.16 15.58 3.78
N LEU A 191 -11.29 14.85 3.75
CA LEU A 191 -12.58 15.32 4.26
C LEU A 191 -12.53 15.58 5.77
N ALA A 192 -11.96 14.67 6.56
CA ALA A 192 -11.83 14.84 8.01
C ALA A 192 -11.01 16.09 8.35
N MET A 193 -9.90 16.35 7.63
CA MET A 193 -9.07 17.52 7.83
C MET A 193 -9.76 18.82 7.43
N ILE A 194 -10.55 18.82 6.34
CA ILE A 194 -11.37 19.97 5.93
C ILE A 194 -12.42 20.26 7.01
N ILE A 195 -13.13 19.24 7.51
CA ILE A 195 -14.12 19.40 8.59
C ILE A 195 -13.46 19.97 9.85
N LEU A 196 -12.33 19.40 10.29
CA LEU A 196 -11.58 19.89 11.45
C LEU A 196 -11.11 21.35 11.30
N ARG A 197 -10.79 21.78 10.07
CA ARG A 197 -10.35 23.15 9.79
C ARG A 197 -11.50 24.15 9.70
N THR A 198 -12.60 23.76 9.08
CA THR A 198 -13.76 24.64 8.82
C THR A 198 -14.57 24.88 10.08
N PHE A 199 -14.76 23.85 10.91
CA PHE A 199 -15.66 23.95 12.07
C PHE A 199 -15.03 24.63 13.30
N GLN A 200 -13.73 24.99 13.27
CA GLN A 200 -12.99 25.64 14.37
C GLN A 200 -13.53 25.29 15.76
N PHE A 201 -13.69 23.99 16.06
CA PHE A 201 -14.33 23.58 17.30
C PHE A 201 -13.56 24.23 18.46
N GLN A 202 -14.26 25.02 19.29
CA GLN A 202 -13.65 25.74 20.43
C GLN A 202 -12.87 24.77 21.35
N ILE A 203 -13.36 23.53 21.47
CA ILE A 203 -12.71 22.42 22.18
C ILE A 203 -11.28 22.13 21.67
N PHE A 204 -11.01 22.24 20.36
CA PHE A 204 -9.68 22.03 19.77
C PHE A 204 -8.79 23.28 19.79
N LEU A 205 -9.38 24.47 19.94
CA LEU A 205 -8.64 25.71 20.15
C LEU A 205 -8.08 25.77 21.58
N GLU A 206 -8.86 25.32 22.56
CA GLU A 206 -8.48 25.28 23.98
C GLU A 206 -7.57 24.08 24.32
N ASN A 207 -7.82 22.89 23.75
CA ASN A 207 -7.00 21.70 23.98
C ASN A 207 -6.18 21.29 22.75
N ARG A 208 -5.02 21.95 22.59
CA ARG A 208 -3.99 21.58 21.60
C ARG A 208 -3.57 20.10 21.61
N PRO A 209 -3.37 19.43 22.77
CA PRO A 209 -3.01 18.01 22.76
C PRO A 209 -4.12 17.11 22.22
N LEU A 210 -5.39 17.39 22.54
CA LEU A 210 -6.55 16.66 22.01
C LEU A 210 -6.61 16.75 20.47
N PHE A 211 -6.37 17.94 19.92
CA PHE A 211 -6.33 18.16 18.48
C PHE A 211 -5.20 17.40 17.78
N SER A 212 -4.03 17.31 18.41
CA SER A 212 -2.90 16.52 17.90
C SER A 212 -3.22 15.02 17.90
N THR A 213 -3.84 14.52 18.97
CA THR A 213 -4.25 13.12 19.09
C THR A 213 -5.30 12.74 18.04
N VAL A 214 -6.31 13.59 17.80
CA VAL A 214 -7.33 13.35 16.77
C VAL A 214 -6.70 13.33 15.36
N LYS A 215 -5.76 14.23 15.07
CA LYS A 215 -5.01 14.21 13.80
C LYS A 215 -4.23 12.92 13.60
N MET A 216 -3.65 12.36 14.66
CA MET A 216 -2.91 11.10 14.60
C MET A 216 -3.83 9.89 14.39
N ILE A 217 -4.98 9.85 15.05
CA ILE A 217 -5.97 8.77 14.87
C ILE A 217 -6.50 8.76 13.43
N CYS A 218 -6.78 9.95 12.88
CA CYS A 218 -7.26 10.08 11.50
C CYS A 218 -6.16 9.90 10.44
N TYR A 219 -4.89 9.75 10.84
CA TYR A 219 -3.80 9.76 9.88
C TYR A 219 -3.94 8.62 8.86
N PRO A 220 -3.81 8.87 7.54
CA PRO A 220 -4.09 7.86 6.51
C PRO A 220 -3.31 6.57 6.69
N PHE A 221 -2.10 6.67 7.25
CA PHE A 221 -1.19 5.55 7.38
C PHE A 221 -1.66 4.50 8.40
N THR A 222 -2.18 4.92 9.56
CA THR A 222 -2.64 3.98 10.60
C THR A 222 -3.86 3.19 10.13
N ILE A 223 -4.77 3.86 9.42
CA ILE A 223 -5.97 3.23 8.86
C ILE A 223 -5.62 2.34 7.66
N SER A 224 -4.78 2.81 6.74
CA SER A 224 -4.41 2.04 5.55
C SER A 224 -3.54 0.82 5.87
N ALA A 225 -2.64 0.90 6.84
CA ALA A 225 -1.80 -0.22 7.28
C ALA A 225 -2.61 -1.39 7.84
N VAL A 226 -3.80 -1.15 8.38
CA VAL A 226 -4.70 -2.19 8.90
C VAL A 226 -5.73 -2.60 7.83
N ALA A 227 -6.33 -1.64 7.14
CA ALA A 227 -7.39 -1.90 6.17
C ALA A 227 -6.91 -2.68 4.93
N ILE A 228 -5.72 -2.35 4.42
CA ILE A 228 -5.20 -2.96 3.19
C ILE A 228 -4.94 -4.47 3.39
N PRO A 229 -4.18 -4.92 4.41
CA PRO A 229 -3.94 -6.35 4.61
C PRO A 229 -5.20 -7.16 4.91
N ILE A 230 -6.14 -6.61 5.70
CA ILE A 230 -7.40 -7.30 6.02
C ILE A 230 -8.23 -7.50 4.76
N TYR A 231 -8.44 -6.42 3.99
CA TYR A 231 -9.23 -6.50 2.77
C TYR A 231 -8.56 -7.39 1.72
N SER A 232 -7.25 -7.25 1.49
CA SER A 232 -6.52 -8.07 0.53
C SER A 232 -6.54 -9.55 0.91
N SER A 233 -6.38 -9.88 2.20
CA SER A 233 -6.43 -11.26 2.70
C SER A 233 -7.81 -11.87 2.52
N HIS A 234 -8.86 -11.10 2.81
CA HIS A 234 -10.24 -11.54 2.59
C HIS A 234 -10.50 -11.81 1.11
N GLN A 235 -10.06 -10.93 0.21
CA GLN A 235 -10.23 -11.11 -1.24
C GLN A 235 -9.43 -12.32 -1.77
N LEU A 236 -8.19 -12.52 -1.30
CA LEU A 236 -7.37 -13.70 -1.61
C LEU A 236 -8.03 -14.99 -1.14
N ASN A 237 -8.59 -14.99 0.07
CA ASN A 237 -9.31 -16.15 0.60
C ASN A 237 -10.57 -16.47 -0.20
N GLN A 238 -11.35 -15.46 -0.62
CA GLN A 238 -12.50 -15.68 -1.50
C GLN A 238 -12.07 -16.26 -2.86
N ALA A 239 -11.01 -15.74 -3.47
CA ALA A 239 -10.50 -16.25 -4.74
C ALA A 239 -9.98 -17.69 -4.62
N ASN A 240 -9.27 -18.02 -3.53
CA ASN A 240 -8.80 -19.36 -3.25
C ASN A 240 -9.96 -20.33 -3.02
N ASN A 241 -10.96 -19.93 -2.25
CA ASN A 241 -12.15 -20.74 -2.00
C ASN A 241 -12.91 -21.00 -3.31
N ALA A 242 -13.14 -19.98 -4.14
CA ALA A 242 -13.79 -20.15 -5.44
C ALA A 242 -13.01 -21.11 -6.36
N LYS A 243 -11.67 -21.05 -6.34
CA LYS A 243 -10.81 -21.97 -7.09
C LYS A 243 -10.97 -23.40 -6.57
N ILE A 244 -10.93 -23.61 -5.25
CA ILE A 244 -11.13 -24.93 -4.61
C ILE A 244 -12.52 -25.49 -4.95
N TYR A 245 -13.57 -24.68 -4.86
CA TYR A 245 -14.93 -25.09 -5.24
C TYR A 245 -15.00 -25.52 -6.70
N SER A 246 -14.43 -24.74 -7.62
CA SER A 246 -14.43 -25.09 -9.06
C SER A 246 -13.64 -26.37 -9.37
N LEU A 247 -12.50 -26.58 -8.67
CA LEU A 247 -11.71 -27.80 -8.78
C LEU A 247 -12.49 -29.00 -8.24
N ASN A 248 -13.08 -28.87 -7.05
CA ASN A 248 -13.85 -29.94 -6.42
C ASN A 248 -15.07 -30.31 -7.27
N ASP A 249 -15.78 -29.31 -7.81
CA ASP A 249 -16.90 -29.53 -8.73
C ASP A 249 -16.46 -30.28 -9.98
N SER A 250 -15.36 -29.86 -10.62
CA SER A 250 -14.82 -30.53 -11.82
C SER A 250 -14.34 -31.97 -11.56
N VAL A 251 -13.71 -32.22 -10.40
CA VAL A 251 -13.28 -33.56 -9.97
C VAL A 251 -14.51 -34.42 -9.71
N ASN A 252 -15.54 -33.89 -9.04
CA ASN A 252 -16.77 -34.63 -8.77
C ASN A 252 -17.54 -34.92 -10.06
N THR A 253 -17.65 -33.99 -11.00
CA THR A 253 -18.28 -34.26 -12.31
C THR A 253 -17.47 -35.27 -13.13
N SER A 254 -16.14 -35.23 -13.07
CA SER A 254 -15.29 -36.22 -13.76
C SER A 254 -15.43 -37.62 -13.16
N ARG A 255 -15.50 -37.73 -11.82
CA ARG A 255 -15.78 -38.98 -11.11
C ARG A 255 -17.16 -39.51 -11.47
N LEU A 256 -18.19 -38.66 -11.45
CA LEU A 256 -19.55 -39.04 -11.84
C LEU A 256 -19.60 -39.56 -13.27
N LYS A 257 -18.93 -38.87 -14.21
CA LYS A 257 -18.80 -39.35 -15.60
C LYS A 257 -18.08 -40.69 -15.69
N ALA A 258 -16.99 -40.89 -14.94
CA ALA A 258 -16.25 -42.14 -14.94
C ALA A 258 -17.09 -43.29 -14.35
N THR A 259 -17.83 -43.05 -13.28
CA THR A 259 -18.76 -44.00 -12.68
C THR A 259 -19.88 -44.39 -13.65
N ASN A 260 -20.49 -43.40 -14.31
CA ASN A 260 -21.54 -43.66 -15.29
C ASN A 260 -21.05 -44.47 -16.49
N VAL A 261 -19.81 -44.22 -16.96
CA VAL A 261 -19.20 -45.02 -18.05
C VAL A 261 -18.94 -46.46 -17.60
N TYR A 262 -18.48 -46.66 -16.36
CA TYR A 262 -18.28 -47.99 -15.79
C TYR A 262 -19.60 -48.75 -15.62
N GLU A 263 -20.66 -48.10 -15.14
CA GLU A 263 -22.00 -48.70 -15.03
C GLU A 263 -22.57 -49.09 -16.40
N ASP A 264 -22.35 -48.27 -17.43
CA ASP A 264 -22.82 -48.54 -18.79
C ASP A 264 -22.05 -49.72 -19.43
N MET A 265 -20.75 -49.83 -19.14
CA MET A 265 -19.94 -51.00 -19.53
C MET A 265 -20.39 -52.28 -18.80
N LEU A 266 -20.70 -52.19 -17.51
CA LEU A 266 -21.22 -53.32 -16.74
C LEU A 266 -22.59 -53.77 -17.24
N LYS A 267 -23.51 -52.83 -17.53
CA LYS A 267 -24.81 -53.18 -18.12
C LYS A 267 -24.68 -53.90 -19.45
N LYS A 268 -23.79 -53.43 -20.33
CA LYS A 268 -23.53 -54.06 -21.63
C LYS A 268 -22.87 -55.45 -21.55
N GLN A 269 -22.29 -55.82 -20.40
CA GLN A 269 -21.79 -57.19 -20.19
C GLN A 269 -22.86 -58.18 -19.73
N TRP A 270 -24.01 -57.67 -19.29
CA TRP A 270 -25.11 -58.47 -18.74
C TRP A 270 -26.32 -58.58 -19.68
N GLU A 271 -26.27 -57.93 -20.85
CA GLU A 271 -27.15 -58.12 -22.01
C GLU A 271 -26.48 -59.04 -23.04
#